data_AF-A0A7J7JRD6-F1
#
_entry.id   AF-A0A7J7JRD6-F1
#
_cell.length_a   1.000
_cell.length_b   1.000
_cell.length_c   1.000
_cell.angle_alpha   90.00
_cell.angle_beta   90.00
_cell.angle_gamma   90.00
#
_symmetry.space_group_name_H-M   'P 1'
#
loop_
_entity.id
_entity.type
_entity.pdbx_description
1 polymer ?
#
loop_
_entity_poly.entity_id
_entity_poly.type
_entity_poly.pdbx_seq_one_letter_code
_entity_poly.pdbx_strand_id
1 'polypeptide(L)'
;MDSMICPTCDRLFCTVRKASRLQCPGGKTTDICGCCPVCAKQVGDPCGGEWNYLGKCDVGLYCKASTVSIHAPILFQDIKPVEVPKGGIAEGTCVQLQEMIPNDANPHLKNTNSFKPKCQPKCSPEFCLKNPRSICSAVDVVDMKRECHGSCQHTSCQACSWVDPEPDCGACLPDDIHCIKRFAKCIKRSTCTRSKFPCKSIEDGDHVGKFQCMVPKCLDKS
;
A
#
# COMPACT_ATOMS: atom_id res chain seq x y z
N MET A 1 -17.36 1.68 28.54
CA MET A 1 -17.69 1.64 27.11
C MET A 1 -17.17 0.31 26.60
N ASP A 2 -18.07 -0.65 26.40
CA ASP A 2 -17.71 -2.00 26.01
C ASP A 2 -17.16 -2.02 24.59
N SER A 3 -15.93 -2.49 24.42
CA SER A 3 -15.35 -2.73 23.11
C SER A 3 -15.82 -4.10 22.61
N MET A 4 -16.21 -4.21 21.35
CA MET A 4 -16.50 -5.52 20.76
C MET A 4 -15.21 -6.35 20.72
N ILE A 5 -15.19 -7.47 21.45
CA ILE A 5 -14.06 -8.41 21.46
C ILE A 5 -14.45 -9.60 20.60
N CYS A 6 -13.70 -9.82 19.52
CA CYS A 6 -13.86 -10.99 18.69
C CYS A 6 -13.17 -12.21 19.33
N PRO A 7 -13.80 -13.40 19.34
CA PRO A 7 -13.15 -14.61 19.78
C PRO A 7 -12.01 -15.00 18.81
N THR A 8 -11.11 -15.88 19.27
CA THR A 8 -10.12 -16.51 18.40
C THR A 8 -10.83 -17.16 17.21
N CYS A 9 -10.38 -16.84 16.00
CA CYS A 9 -11.01 -17.35 14.80
C CYS A 9 -10.79 -18.86 14.67
N ASP A 10 -11.87 -19.61 14.80
CA ASP A 10 -11.93 -21.02 14.42
C ASP A 10 -13.06 -21.23 13.39
N ARG A 11 -12.64 -21.56 12.16
CA ARG A 11 -13.55 -21.72 11.02
C ARG A 11 -14.44 -22.95 11.12
N LEU A 12 -14.21 -23.85 12.07
CA LEU A 12 -15.09 -24.98 12.31
C LEU A 12 -16.50 -24.55 12.74
N PHE A 13 -16.59 -23.41 13.43
CA PHE A 13 -17.85 -22.81 13.91
C PHE A 13 -18.54 -21.93 12.86
N CYS A 14 -17.93 -21.72 11.69
CA CYS A 14 -18.57 -20.99 10.62
C CYS A 14 -19.63 -21.86 9.93
N THR A 15 -20.82 -21.30 9.70
CA THR A 15 -21.90 -21.93 8.91
C THR A 15 -21.38 -22.44 7.57
N VAL A 16 -20.53 -21.62 6.92
CA VAL A 16 -19.79 -22.02 5.73
C VAL A 16 -18.30 -21.91 6.03
N ARG A 17 -17.59 -23.05 6.03
CA ARG A 17 -16.16 -23.09 6.39
C ARG A 17 -15.24 -22.59 5.28
N LYS A 18 -15.65 -22.78 4.02
CA LYS A 18 -14.85 -22.45 2.83
C LYS A 18 -15.59 -21.43 1.99
N ALA A 19 -14.95 -20.29 1.72
CA ALA A 19 -15.51 -19.26 0.85
C ALA A 19 -15.97 -19.83 -0.51
N SER A 20 -15.25 -20.82 -1.07
CA SER A 20 -15.63 -21.48 -2.33
C SER A 20 -17.05 -22.07 -2.33
N ARG A 21 -17.61 -22.43 -1.17
CA ARG A 21 -18.97 -22.98 -1.05
C ARG A 21 -20.07 -21.92 -0.98
N LEU A 22 -19.72 -20.65 -0.79
CA LEU A 22 -20.70 -19.56 -0.86
C LEU A 22 -21.11 -19.33 -2.31
N GLN A 23 -22.41 -19.32 -2.54
CA GLN A 23 -23.02 -18.85 -3.78
C GLN A 23 -23.40 -17.38 -3.56
N CYS A 24 -22.51 -16.48 -3.94
CA CYS A 24 -22.69 -15.05 -3.77
C CYS A 24 -23.09 -14.40 -5.10
N PRO A 25 -23.95 -13.38 -5.08
CA PRO A 25 -24.24 -12.58 -6.28
C PRO A 25 -22.99 -11.86 -6.80
N GLY A 26 -22.01 -11.60 -5.94
CA GLY A 26 -20.68 -11.09 -6.31
C GLY A 26 -19.56 -11.79 -5.55
N GLY A 27 -18.59 -11.01 -5.07
CA GLY A 27 -17.42 -11.46 -4.34
C GLY A 27 -17.72 -11.95 -2.92
N LYS A 28 -16.65 -12.40 -2.26
CA LYS A 28 -16.67 -13.04 -0.96
C LYS A 28 -15.77 -12.26 -0.02
N THR A 29 -16.27 -11.96 1.17
CA THR A 29 -15.56 -11.24 2.23
C THR A 29 -15.66 -12.02 3.53
N THR A 30 -15.34 -11.39 4.64
CA THR A 30 -15.46 -11.97 5.98
C THR A 30 -16.48 -11.22 6.81
N ASP A 31 -17.00 -11.89 7.83
CA ASP A 31 -17.81 -11.29 8.88
C ASP A 31 -17.10 -10.12 9.60
N ILE A 32 -17.85 -9.55 10.57
CA ILE A 32 -17.43 -8.48 11.48
C ILE A 32 -16.10 -8.78 12.19
N CYS A 33 -15.83 -10.04 12.52
CA CYS A 33 -14.62 -10.48 13.21
C CYS A 33 -13.47 -10.88 12.28
N GLY A 34 -13.66 -10.82 10.96
CA GLY A 34 -12.62 -11.23 10.02
C GLY A 34 -12.48 -12.74 9.86
N CYS A 35 -13.39 -13.55 10.40
CA CYS A 35 -13.22 -14.99 10.52
C CYS A 35 -14.00 -15.79 9.48
N CYS A 36 -15.34 -15.73 9.54
CA CYS A 36 -16.18 -16.55 8.71
C CYS A 36 -16.37 -15.91 7.32
N PRO A 37 -16.30 -16.71 6.24
CA PRO A 37 -16.56 -16.20 4.91
C PRO A 37 -18.06 -15.85 4.78
N VAL A 38 -18.33 -14.70 4.20
CA VAL A 38 -19.68 -14.19 3.90
C VAL A 38 -19.70 -13.55 2.51
N CYS A 39 -20.88 -13.32 1.94
CA CYS A 39 -20.99 -12.60 0.68
C CYS A 39 -20.72 -11.10 0.85
N ALA A 40 -20.00 -10.52 -0.10
CA ALA A 40 -19.80 -9.07 -0.13
C ALA A 40 -21.09 -8.37 -0.59
N LYS A 41 -21.32 -7.17 -0.04
CA LYS A 41 -22.49 -6.33 -0.34
C LYS A 41 -22.40 -5.75 -1.74
N GLN A 42 -23.48 -5.84 -2.50
CA GLN A 42 -23.60 -5.39 -3.88
C GLN A 42 -24.08 -3.92 -3.94
N VAL A 43 -24.10 -3.33 -5.12
CA VAL A 43 -24.59 -1.95 -5.32
C VAL A 43 -26.01 -1.82 -4.76
N GLY A 44 -26.25 -0.78 -3.97
CA GLY A 44 -27.53 -0.53 -3.31
C GLY A 44 -27.72 -1.23 -1.96
N ASP A 45 -26.87 -2.20 -1.61
CA ASP A 45 -26.98 -2.88 -0.32
C ASP A 45 -26.50 -1.98 0.84
N PRO A 46 -27.09 -2.14 2.04
CA PRO A 46 -26.60 -1.48 3.24
C PRO A 46 -25.21 -2.00 3.61
N CYS A 47 -24.35 -1.11 4.09
CA CYS A 47 -22.97 -1.39 4.45
C CYS A 47 -22.50 -0.51 5.61
N GLY A 48 -21.35 -0.88 6.20
CA GLY A 48 -20.75 -0.11 7.29
C GLY A 48 -21.49 -0.32 8.61
N GLY A 49 -21.71 0.77 9.34
CA GLY A 49 -22.14 0.73 10.73
C GLY A 49 -20.98 0.44 11.68
N GLU A 50 -21.27 0.47 12.99
CA GLU A 50 -20.26 0.14 14.00
C GLU A 50 -19.68 -1.25 13.71
N TRP A 51 -18.34 -1.36 13.65
CA TRP A 51 -17.64 -2.61 13.34
C TRP A 51 -17.94 -3.24 11.97
N ASN A 52 -18.65 -2.55 11.07
CA ASN A 52 -19.18 -3.10 9.82
C ASN A 52 -20.25 -4.19 10.01
N TYR A 53 -21.09 -4.08 11.04
CA TYR A 53 -22.16 -5.05 11.28
C TYR A 53 -23.14 -5.18 10.09
N LEU A 54 -23.31 -4.12 9.28
CA LEU A 54 -24.12 -4.15 8.06
C LEU A 54 -23.41 -4.84 6.89
N GLY A 55 -22.11 -5.11 7.01
CA GLY A 55 -21.31 -5.81 6.01
C GLY A 55 -20.38 -4.91 5.20
N LYS A 56 -19.56 -5.55 4.37
CA LYS A 56 -18.52 -4.92 3.56
C LYS A 56 -18.89 -5.01 2.09
N CYS A 57 -18.73 -3.90 1.36
CA CYS A 57 -18.97 -3.85 -0.07
C CYS A 57 -18.03 -4.74 -0.87
N ASP A 58 -18.48 -5.15 -2.04
CA ASP A 58 -17.72 -5.95 -2.99
C ASP A 58 -16.53 -5.19 -3.59
N VAL A 59 -15.64 -5.92 -4.24
CA VAL A 59 -14.47 -5.38 -4.93
C VAL A 59 -14.92 -4.32 -5.95
N GLY A 60 -14.36 -3.12 -5.85
CA GLY A 60 -14.70 -1.98 -6.73
C GLY A 60 -15.87 -1.13 -6.25
N LEU A 61 -16.52 -1.51 -5.15
CA LEU A 61 -17.57 -0.73 -4.48
C LEU A 61 -17.03 -0.11 -3.19
N TYR A 62 -17.61 1.01 -2.79
CA TYR A 62 -17.33 1.62 -1.48
C TYR A 62 -18.61 1.94 -0.73
N CYS A 63 -18.52 1.97 0.59
CA CYS A 63 -19.67 2.28 1.44
C CYS A 63 -19.85 3.80 1.52
N LYS A 64 -20.85 4.33 0.80
CA LYS A 64 -21.23 5.75 0.87
C LYS A 64 -22.10 5.97 2.09
N ALA A 65 -21.58 6.69 3.08
CA ALA A 65 -22.32 7.03 4.29
C ALA A 65 -23.66 7.70 3.93
N SER A 66 -24.74 7.21 4.53
CA SER A 66 -26.01 7.91 4.54
C SER A 66 -25.78 9.18 5.34
N THR A 67 -25.77 10.34 4.67
CA THR A 67 -25.76 11.62 5.38
C THR A 67 -26.96 11.60 6.32
N VAL A 68 -26.70 11.57 7.63
CA VAL A 68 -27.76 11.68 8.63
C VAL A 68 -28.41 13.04 8.41
N SER A 69 -29.52 13.06 7.67
CA SER A 69 -30.38 14.21 7.53
C SER A 69 -31.07 14.40 8.87
N ILE A 70 -30.42 15.09 9.80
CA ILE A 70 -31.12 15.62 10.96
C ILE A 70 -32.00 16.77 10.44
N HIS A 71 -33.24 16.47 10.07
CA HIS A 71 -34.28 17.49 10.02
C HIS A 71 -34.62 17.87 11.46
N ALA A 72 -34.06 18.99 11.93
CA ALA A 72 -34.70 19.87 12.89
C ALA A 72 -34.18 21.31 12.68
N PRO A 73 -35.05 22.31 12.49
CA PRO A 73 -34.65 23.65 12.03
C PRO A 73 -34.41 24.58 13.22
N ILE A 74 -33.17 24.84 13.66
CA ILE A 74 -32.88 25.98 14.56
C ILE A 74 -31.48 26.56 14.29
N LEU A 75 -31.42 27.89 14.38
CA LEU A 75 -30.33 28.81 14.10
C LEU A 75 -29.04 28.65 14.94
N PHE A 76 -27.99 29.28 14.40
CA PHE A 76 -26.81 29.92 15.03
C PHE A 76 -25.60 29.04 15.42
N GLN A 77 -24.49 29.40 14.74
CA GLN A 77 -23.08 29.46 15.19
C GLN A 77 -22.64 28.47 16.27
N ASP A 78 -21.75 27.56 15.86
CA ASP A 78 -20.72 26.82 16.63
C ASP A 78 -20.70 25.33 16.29
N ILE A 79 -20.30 25.00 15.06
CA ILE A 79 -19.96 23.61 14.71
C ILE A 79 -18.53 23.35 15.18
N LYS A 80 -18.40 22.75 16.38
CA LYS A 80 -17.24 21.92 16.68
C LYS A 80 -17.20 20.78 15.64
N PRO A 81 -16.04 20.44 15.07
CA PRO A 81 -15.92 19.27 14.20
C PRO A 81 -16.53 18.07 14.92
N VAL A 82 -17.48 17.41 14.27
CA VAL A 82 -18.00 16.13 14.76
C VAL A 82 -16.79 15.21 14.87
N GLU A 83 -16.41 14.88 16.10
CA GLU A 83 -15.42 13.86 16.39
C GLU A 83 -16.01 12.53 15.89
N VAL A 84 -15.68 12.15 14.66
CA VAL A 84 -15.98 10.82 14.15
C VAL A 84 -15.22 9.84 15.06
N PRO A 85 -15.91 8.96 15.81
CA PRO A 85 -15.23 8.02 16.68
C PRO A 85 -14.24 7.21 15.86
N LYS A 86 -12.98 7.15 16.32
CA LYS A 86 -11.93 6.31 15.74
C LYS A 86 -12.40 4.85 15.74
N GLY A 87 -12.98 4.38 14.62
CA GLY A 87 -13.32 2.97 14.42
C GLY A 87 -14.65 2.68 13.73
N GLY A 88 -15.56 3.64 13.57
CA GLY A 88 -16.87 3.40 12.92
C GLY A 88 -16.92 3.95 11.49
N ILE A 89 -17.19 3.10 10.50
CA ILE A 89 -17.67 3.57 9.20
C ILE A 89 -19.16 3.88 9.41
N ALA A 90 -19.59 5.13 9.17
CA ALA A 90 -21.01 5.48 9.23
C ALA A 90 -21.84 4.54 8.35
N GLU A 91 -23.03 4.17 8.81
CA GLU A 91 -23.97 3.35 8.01
C GLU A 91 -24.19 3.99 6.64
N GLY A 92 -24.24 3.17 5.61
CA GLY A 92 -24.28 3.65 4.25
C GLY A 92 -24.78 2.62 3.25
N THR A 93 -24.60 2.95 1.99
CA THR A 93 -24.98 2.11 0.85
C THR A 93 -23.80 1.87 -0.06
N CYS A 94 -23.64 0.65 -0.55
CA CYS A 94 -22.58 0.34 -1.51
C CYS A 94 -22.87 1.01 -2.84
N VAL A 95 -21.92 1.79 -3.34
CA VAL A 95 -22.03 2.47 -4.63
C VAL A 95 -20.76 2.26 -5.45
N GLN A 96 -20.86 2.45 -6.77
CA GLN A 96 -19.69 2.42 -7.65
C GLN A 96 -18.85 3.69 -7.48
N LEU A 97 -17.53 3.58 -7.64
CA LEU A 97 -16.62 4.73 -7.60
C LEU A 97 -16.94 5.84 -8.62
N GLN A 98 -17.72 5.55 -9.66
CA GLN A 98 -18.04 6.49 -10.74
C GLN A 98 -19.24 7.42 -10.44
N GLU A 99 -20.02 7.17 -9.38
CA GLU A 99 -21.22 7.97 -9.06
C GLU A 99 -20.93 9.30 -8.33
N MET A 100 -19.68 9.77 -8.33
CA MET A 100 -19.26 11.07 -7.77
C MET A 100 -19.12 12.18 -8.83
N ILE A 101 -19.54 11.97 -10.08
CA ILE A 101 -19.49 13.02 -11.12
C ILE A 101 -20.90 13.62 -11.28
N PRO A 102 -21.19 14.81 -10.72
CA PRO A 102 -22.28 15.62 -11.22
C PRO A 102 -22.03 15.90 -12.71
N ASN A 103 -23.01 15.61 -13.56
CA ASN A 103 -22.96 15.75 -15.01
C ASN A 103 -22.93 17.20 -15.52
N ASP A 104 -22.41 18.15 -14.74
CA ASP A 104 -22.26 19.53 -15.18
C ASP A 104 -20.84 19.76 -15.71
N ALA A 105 -20.74 19.65 -17.02
CA ALA A 105 -19.55 19.96 -17.80
C ALA A 105 -19.07 21.40 -17.54
N ASN A 106 -17.89 21.55 -16.94
CA ASN A 106 -17.09 22.76 -17.06
C ASN A 106 -15.73 22.38 -17.70
N PRO A 107 -15.43 22.79 -18.94
CA PRO A 107 -14.21 22.39 -19.65
C PRO A 107 -12.90 22.99 -19.10
N HIS A 108 -12.93 23.77 -18.02
CA HIS A 108 -11.75 24.54 -17.57
C HIS A 108 -11.16 24.20 -16.20
N LEU A 109 -11.62 23.14 -15.52
CA LEU A 109 -10.91 22.68 -14.32
C LEU A 109 -10.15 21.38 -14.61
N LYS A 110 -8.84 21.53 -14.87
CA LYS A 110 -7.90 20.40 -14.92
C LYS A 110 -8.00 19.63 -13.61
N ASN A 111 -8.60 18.45 -13.69
CA ASN A 111 -8.72 17.51 -12.59
C ASN A 111 -7.33 17.01 -12.19
N THR A 112 -6.70 17.67 -11.23
CA THR A 112 -5.51 17.17 -10.53
C THR A 112 -5.86 16.75 -9.11
N ASN A 113 -6.95 15.99 -8.91
CA ASN A 113 -7.08 15.18 -7.70
C ASN A 113 -6.45 13.82 -7.95
N SER A 114 -5.12 13.83 -7.99
CA SER A 114 -4.27 12.65 -7.98
C SER A 114 -4.58 11.86 -6.71
N PHE A 115 -5.38 10.80 -6.81
CA PHE A 115 -5.61 9.84 -5.74
C PHE A 115 -4.26 9.20 -5.39
N LYS A 116 -3.53 9.80 -4.44
CA LYS A 116 -2.25 9.23 -3.98
C LYS A 116 -2.59 7.98 -3.17
N PRO A 117 -2.19 6.77 -3.63
CA PRO A 117 -2.49 5.56 -2.88
C PRO A 117 -1.83 5.64 -1.50
N LYS A 118 -2.58 5.25 -0.46
CA LYS A 118 -2.08 5.19 0.92
C LYS A 118 -1.02 4.08 1.02
N CYS A 119 0.26 4.44 0.97
CA CYS A 119 1.34 3.48 1.09
C CYS A 119 1.53 2.99 2.55
N GLN A 120 1.92 1.73 2.72
CA GLN A 120 2.53 1.21 3.95
C GLN A 120 3.84 1.95 4.32
N PRO A 121 4.35 1.79 5.56
CA PRO A 121 5.64 2.34 5.97
C PRO A 121 6.76 1.96 4.99
N LYS A 122 7.77 2.83 4.81
CA LYS A 122 8.87 2.59 3.87
C LYS A 122 9.71 1.38 4.28
N CYS A 123 10.18 0.62 3.30
CA CYS A 123 11.18 -0.41 3.55
C CYS A 123 12.51 0.27 3.92
N SER A 124 13.01 0.01 5.12
CA SER A 124 14.35 0.42 5.56
C SER A 124 15.03 -0.75 6.28
N PRO A 125 16.37 -0.76 6.38
CA PRO A 125 17.09 -1.78 7.13
C PRO A 125 16.56 -1.93 8.56
N GLU A 126 16.33 -0.82 9.27
CA GLU A 126 15.89 -0.80 10.67
C GLU A 126 14.45 -1.28 10.82
N PHE A 127 13.57 -0.85 9.91
CA PHE A 127 12.18 -1.28 9.92
C PHE A 127 12.09 -2.79 9.67
N CYS A 128 12.84 -3.30 8.70
CA CYS A 128 12.81 -4.70 8.32
C CYS A 128 13.54 -5.62 9.30
N LEU A 129 14.58 -5.12 9.98
CA LEU A 129 15.24 -5.84 11.08
C LEU A 129 14.27 -6.06 12.26
N LYS A 130 13.48 -5.05 12.63
CA LYS A 130 12.49 -5.13 13.72
C LYS A 130 11.22 -5.87 13.32
N ASN A 131 10.88 -5.86 12.03
CA ASN A 131 9.60 -6.36 11.51
C ASN A 131 9.80 -7.22 10.25
N PRO A 132 10.47 -8.38 10.34
CA PRO A 132 10.91 -9.14 9.16
C PRO A 132 9.76 -9.59 8.24
N ARG A 133 8.54 -9.78 8.76
CA ARG A 133 7.39 -10.25 7.98
C ARG A 133 6.42 -9.15 7.55
N SER A 134 6.65 -7.90 7.97
CA SER A 134 5.76 -6.79 7.65
C SER A 134 5.82 -6.43 6.17
N ILE A 135 4.70 -5.93 5.65
CA ILE A 135 4.63 -5.33 4.33
C ILE A 135 5.07 -3.87 4.41
N CYS A 136 5.97 -3.46 3.52
CA CYS A 136 6.51 -2.12 3.44
C CYS A 136 6.51 -1.60 2.00
N SER A 137 6.64 -0.29 1.84
CA SER A 137 6.71 0.42 0.56
C SER A 137 8.16 0.50 0.09
N ALA A 138 8.51 -0.23 -0.97
CA ALA A 138 9.88 -0.26 -1.48
C ALA A 138 10.19 0.86 -2.49
N VAL A 139 9.32 1.85 -2.65
CA VAL A 139 9.45 2.92 -3.67
C VAL A 139 10.87 3.50 -3.89
N ASP A 140 11.67 3.63 -2.83
CA ASP A 140 13.02 4.22 -2.86
C ASP A 140 14.15 3.19 -2.94
N VAL A 141 13.88 1.95 -2.52
CA VAL A 141 14.87 0.87 -2.37
C VAL A 141 14.57 -0.31 -3.28
N VAL A 142 13.54 -0.21 -4.09
CA VAL A 142 13.16 -1.25 -5.04
C VAL A 142 14.29 -1.41 -6.06
N ASP A 143 14.73 -2.65 -6.23
CA ASP A 143 15.71 -3.00 -7.26
C ASP A 143 15.12 -2.71 -8.66
N MET A 144 13.89 -3.17 -8.92
CA MET A 144 13.16 -2.91 -10.16
C MET A 144 11.69 -2.56 -9.94
N LYS A 145 11.28 -1.39 -10.41
CA LYS A 145 9.87 -0.92 -10.35
C LYS A 145 8.95 -1.76 -11.24
N ARG A 146 7.75 -2.04 -10.75
CA ARG A 146 6.70 -2.80 -11.45
C ARG A 146 5.41 -2.01 -11.54
N GLU A 147 4.88 -1.81 -12.74
CA GLU A 147 3.66 -1.01 -12.97
C GLU A 147 2.45 -1.54 -12.20
N CYS A 148 2.25 -2.87 -12.17
CA CYS A 148 1.13 -3.50 -11.45
C CYS A 148 1.21 -3.35 -9.92
N HIS A 149 2.37 -2.99 -9.37
CA HIS A 149 2.56 -2.70 -7.94
C HIS A 149 2.37 -1.20 -7.60
N GLY A 150 1.96 -0.40 -8.59
CA GLY A 150 1.62 1.00 -8.42
C GLY A 150 2.78 1.86 -7.91
N SER A 151 2.48 3.05 -7.41
CA SER A 151 3.53 3.99 -6.98
C SER A 151 4.26 3.58 -5.70
N CYS A 152 3.68 2.70 -4.88
CA CYS A 152 4.25 2.33 -3.58
C CYS A 152 5.22 1.15 -3.65
N GLN A 153 5.13 0.31 -4.69
CA GLN A 153 6.02 -0.85 -4.85
C GLN A 153 6.03 -1.72 -3.58
N HIS A 154 4.85 -2.05 -3.04
CA HIS A 154 4.77 -2.80 -1.77
C HIS A 154 5.41 -4.18 -1.88
N THR A 155 6.18 -4.56 -0.86
CA THR A 155 6.81 -5.87 -0.72
C THR A 155 6.92 -6.28 0.76
N SER A 156 7.37 -7.50 1.03
CA SER A 156 7.67 -7.96 2.39
C SER A 156 9.11 -7.61 2.77
N CYS A 157 9.34 -7.27 4.04
CA CYS A 157 10.68 -7.02 4.56
C CYS A 157 11.65 -8.20 4.39
N GLN A 158 11.15 -9.43 4.30
CA GLN A 158 11.92 -10.62 3.96
C GLN A 158 12.50 -10.60 2.54
N ALA A 159 11.96 -9.76 1.64
CA ALA A 159 12.43 -9.59 0.28
C ALA A 159 13.49 -8.47 0.16
N CYS A 160 13.95 -7.90 1.28
CA CYS A 160 14.97 -6.86 1.31
C CYS A 160 16.32 -7.38 1.80
N SER A 161 17.41 -6.91 1.20
CA SER A 161 18.78 -7.31 1.53
C SER A 161 19.77 -6.18 1.24
N TRP A 162 20.92 -6.24 1.90
CA TRP A 162 22.07 -5.45 1.51
C TRP A 162 22.69 -6.01 0.23
N VAL A 163 22.91 -5.14 -0.75
CA VAL A 163 23.47 -5.49 -2.07
C VAL A 163 24.69 -4.59 -2.30
N ASP A 164 25.90 -5.09 -2.07
CA ASP A 164 27.18 -4.37 -2.16
C ASP A 164 27.28 -3.23 -3.22
N PRO A 165 27.64 -1.96 -2.89
CA PRO A 165 27.59 -0.84 -3.82
C PRO A 165 28.96 -0.28 -4.22
N GLU A 166 28.91 0.38 -5.36
CA GLU A 166 30.03 1.00 -6.06
C GLU A 166 30.62 2.24 -5.34
N PRO A 167 31.89 2.58 -5.61
CA PRO A 167 32.52 3.78 -5.05
C PRO A 167 31.98 5.09 -5.65
N ASP A 168 31.83 6.13 -4.83
CA ASP A 168 31.34 7.44 -5.25
C ASP A 168 32.38 8.22 -6.05
N CYS A 169 32.15 8.30 -7.35
CA CYS A 169 33.05 8.95 -8.28
C CYS A 169 32.40 10.01 -9.16
N GLY A 170 31.15 10.36 -8.83
CA GLY A 170 30.34 11.35 -9.53
C GLY A 170 29.61 10.80 -10.76
N ALA A 171 28.45 11.37 -11.10
CA ALA A 171 27.76 11.02 -12.33
C ALA A 171 28.31 11.83 -13.50
N CYS A 172 28.34 11.25 -14.68
CA CYS A 172 28.74 11.94 -15.90
C CYS A 172 27.60 11.99 -16.89
N LEU A 173 27.54 13.07 -17.68
CA LEU A 173 26.75 13.06 -18.90
C LEU A 173 27.32 11.99 -19.85
N PRO A 174 26.47 11.30 -20.63
CA PRO A 174 26.90 10.14 -21.41
C PRO A 174 28.01 10.44 -22.43
N ASP A 175 28.09 11.68 -22.89
CA ASP A 175 29.01 12.17 -23.92
C ASP A 175 30.17 13.01 -23.37
N ASP A 176 30.24 13.27 -22.06
CA ASP A 176 31.37 13.96 -21.43
C ASP A 176 32.53 12.97 -21.18
N ILE A 177 33.29 12.71 -22.24
CA ILE A 177 34.46 11.82 -22.25
C ILE A 177 35.47 12.18 -21.14
N HIS A 178 35.58 13.46 -20.78
CA HIS A 178 36.55 13.92 -19.78
C HIS A 178 36.06 13.67 -18.35
N CYS A 179 34.77 13.86 -18.09
CA CYS A 179 34.15 13.44 -16.84
C CYS A 179 34.29 11.93 -16.64
N ILE A 180 33.94 11.14 -17.66
CA ILE A 180 33.96 9.67 -17.59
C ILE A 180 35.38 9.15 -17.28
N LYS A 181 36.41 9.75 -17.88
CA LYS A 181 37.82 9.40 -17.57
C LYS A 181 38.24 9.79 -16.14
N ARG A 182 37.62 10.81 -15.54
CA ARG A 182 37.86 11.22 -14.15
C ARG A 182 37.14 10.31 -13.17
N PHE A 183 35.91 9.91 -13.48
CA PHE A 183 35.13 8.90 -12.77
C PHE A 183 35.93 7.60 -12.62
N ALA A 184 36.45 7.05 -13.72
CA ALA A 184 37.21 5.79 -13.71
C ALA A 184 38.48 5.85 -12.82
N LYS A 185 39.15 7.00 -12.77
CA LYS A 185 40.34 7.19 -11.92
C LYS A 185 39.98 7.30 -10.45
N CYS A 186 38.83 7.88 -10.14
CA CYS A 186 38.32 7.89 -8.78
C CYS A 186 38.00 6.46 -8.31
N ILE A 187 37.28 5.67 -9.12
CA ILE A 187 36.88 4.29 -8.77
C ILE A 187 38.11 3.45 -8.46
N LYS A 188 39.16 3.60 -9.29
CA LYS A 188 40.44 2.89 -9.09
C LYS A 188 41.16 3.27 -7.79
N ARG A 189 41.01 4.49 -7.28
CA ARG A 189 41.64 4.94 -6.03
C ARG A 189 40.92 4.42 -4.79
N SER A 190 39.60 4.28 -4.87
CA SER A 190 38.78 3.77 -3.78
C SER A 190 38.79 2.24 -3.70
N THR A 191 39.29 1.55 -4.73
CA THR A 191 39.30 0.08 -4.82
C THR A 191 40.69 -0.56 -4.91
N CYS A 192 41.81 0.18 -5.12
CA CYS A 192 43.17 -0.40 -5.12
C CYS A 192 44.34 0.60 -4.92
N THR A 193 45.53 0.08 -4.64
CA THR A 193 46.79 0.85 -4.49
C THR A 193 47.52 1.08 -5.81
N ARG A 194 48.30 2.17 -5.91
CA ARG A 194 48.86 2.72 -7.18
C ARG A 194 49.66 1.73 -8.04
N SER A 195 50.22 0.67 -7.47
CA SER A 195 51.09 -0.30 -8.16
C SER A 195 50.40 -1.60 -8.56
N LYS A 196 49.13 -1.82 -8.18
CA LYS A 196 48.39 -3.03 -8.55
C LYS A 196 47.17 -2.66 -9.36
N PHE A 197 47.24 -2.97 -10.64
CA PHE A 197 46.09 -2.94 -11.53
C PHE A 197 46.11 -4.23 -12.34
N PRO A 198 44.96 -4.94 -12.45
CA PRO A 198 43.63 -4.63 -11.92
C PRO A 198 43.47 -4.81 -10.38
N CYS A 199 42.43 -4.20 -9.80
CA CYS A 199 42.10 -4.20 -8.37
C CYS A 199 41.61 -5.60 -7.89
N LYS A 200 41.97 -6.07 -6.67
CA LYS A 200 41.37 -7.29 -6.05
C LYS A 200 40.19 -6.89 -5.11
N SER A 201 39.17 -7.74 -4.97
CA SER A 201 37.91 -7.51 -4.23
C SER A 201 38.08 -7.45 -2.70
N ILE A 202 37.27 -6.62 -2.03
CA ILE A 202 37.22 -6.41 -0.57
C ILE A 202 36.12 -7.33 0.00
N GLU A 203 36.50 -8.38 0.70
CA GLU A 203 35.62 -9.24 1.50
C GLU A 203 36.14 -9.18 2.94
N ASP A 204 35.37 -8.66 3.91
CA ASP A 204 35.47 -8.96 5.36
C ASP A 204 34.36 -8.22 6.18
N GLY A 205 33.17 -8.85 6.31
CA GLY A 205 32.43 -8.98 7.58
C GLY A 205 31.61 -7.84 8.21
N ASP A 206 30.62 -7.25 7.54
CA ASP A 206 29.25 -6.92 8.06
C ASP A 206 28.53 -6.03 7.02
N HIS A 207 27.59 -6.63 6.29
CA HIS A 207 26.71 -6.02 5.28
C HIS A 207 27.30 -4.85 4.46
N VAL A 208 28.30 -5.16 3.65
CA VAL A 208 28.76 -4.28 2.58
C VAL A 208 27.60 -4.22 1.55
N GLY A 209 27.05 -3.02 1.25
CA GLY A 209 25.69 -2.96 0.65
C GLY A 209 25.02 -1.61 0.33
N LYS A 210 24.42 -1.44 -0.85
CA LYS A 210 23.18 -0.68 -1.04
C LYS A 210 22.01 -1.58 -0.66
N PHE A 211 21.23 -1.18 0.33
CA PHE A 211 20.02 -1.89 0.71
C PHE A 211 18.96 -1.82 -0.40
N GLN A 212 18.51 -2.98 -0.87
CA GLN A 212 17.53 -3.09 -1.94
C GLN A 212 16.45 -4.10 -1.59
N CYS A 213 15.26 -3.91 -2.15
CA CYS A 213 14.10 -4.76 -1.96
C CYS A 213 13.54 -5.28 -3.28
N MET A 214 13.21 -6.56 -3.32
CA MET A 214 12.59 -7.18 -4.48
C MET A 214 11.07 -7.09 -4.40
N VAL A 215 10.43 -6.74 -5.51
CA VAL A 215 8.97 -6.70 -5.65
C VAL A 215 8.54 -7.87 -6.56
N PRO A 216 7.45 -8.60 -6.24
CA PRO A 216 6.98 -9.72 -7.06
C PRO A 216 6.74 -9.35 -8.54
N LYS A 217 6.75 -10.36 -9.40
CA LYS A 217 6.33 -10.18 -10.80
C LYS A 217 4.82 -10.00 -10.88
N CYS A 218 4.37 -9.24 -11.87
CA CYS A 218 2.96 -9.17 -12.22
C CYS A 218 2.48 -10.54 -12.69
N LEU A 219 1.23 -10.90 -12.38
CA LEU A 219 0.61 -12.09 -12.95
C LEU A 219 0.28 -11.84 -14.41
N ASP A 220 0.71 -12.75 -15.29
CA ASP A 220 0.30 -12.74 -16.69
C ASP A 220 -1.18 -13.11 -16.77
N LYS A 221 -1.98 -12.28 -17.42
CA LYS A 221 -3.38 -12.62 -17.73
C LYS A 221 -3.36 -13.67 -18.85
N SER A 222 -3.50 -14.94 -18.49
CA SER A 222 -3.88 -16.01 -19.43
C SER A 222 -5.38 -16.00 -19.68
#